data_AF-A0A8H7XSZ5-F1
#
_entry.id   AF-A0A8H7XSZ5-F1
#
_cell.length_a   1.000
_cell.length_b   1.000
_cell.length_c   1.000
_cell.angle_alpha   90.00
_cell.angle_beta   90.00
_cell.angle_gamma   90.00
#
_symmetry.space_group_name_H-M   'P 1'
#
loop_
_entity.id
_entity.type
_entity.pdbx_description
1 polymer ?
#
loop_
_entity_poly.entity_id
_entity_poly.type
_entity_poly.pdbx_seq_one_letter_code
_entity_poly.pdbx_strand_id
1 'polypeptide(L)'
;MSKTESSTLRPGGGLSTSQRTLSAGTLKERLSKLAATPLSVPNPVAALQANIEFVPAKIPRKRRLQMLAVAVWSCMIVITTCAWLLLWSIPPLWPVLTVYFVWARFIDQAPERGGRSWHWWRSSRFWRYFADYYPASFLKEAELPADRPYVFGYHPHGIIGMGALATFATEATGFSAAFPGIKPHLLTLTTNFQMPFYRDILLALGVCSVSRQSCSNILKAGAGSAITIVVGGAAESLSAHPGTADLTLRRRLGFIKLAIQHGADLVPVFSFGENDIYQQMPNEKGTTVYALQRKFQSMFGFTLPLFHGRGLLNYNLGLMPYRRQIVAVIGKPIRIQQCDKPSQEEIVRVQEKYIEELLRIWNTYKDTFAKARLRELNIID
;
A
#
# COMPACT_ATOMS: atom_id res chain seq x y z
N MET A 1 -3.46 -58.45 -1.54
CA MET A 1 -4.15 -57.42 -2.34
C MET A 1 -4.96 -56.53 -1.40
N SER A 2 -4.76 -55.22 -1.53
CA SER A 2 -5.52 -54.10 -0.95
C SER A 2 -5.63 -53.96 0.58
N LYS A 3 -4.77 -53.10 1.14
CA LYS A 3 -5.01 -52.39 2.41
C LYS A 3 -5.91 -51.19 2.12
N THR A 4 -6.95 -50.99 2.95
CA THR A 4 -7.75 -49.75 2.96
C THR A 4 -7.56 -49.10 4.33
N GLU A 5 -6.67 -48.11 4.40
CA GLU A 5 -6.51 -47.25 5.58
C GLU A 5 -7.41 -46.01 5.43
N SER A 6 -8.33 -45.85 6.39
CA SER A 6 -9.16 -44.67 6.55
C SER A 6 -8.33 -43.51 7.10
N SER A 7 -8.14 -42.45 6.32
CA SER A 7 -7.53 -41.20 6.78
C SER A 7 -8.63 -40.24 7.22
N THR A 8 -8.69 -40.01 8.54
CA THR A 8 -9.49 -38.98 9.19
C THR A 8 -8.87 -37.59 8.93
N LEU A 9 -9.54 -36.79 8.10
CA LEU A 9 -9.20 -35.39 7.84
C LEU A 9 -9.43 -34.53 9.09
N ARG A 10 -8.35 -33.99 9.67
CA ARG A 10 -8.43 -32.90 10.65
C ARG A 10 -8.79 -31.58 9.94
N PRO A 11 -9.68 -30.73 10.49
CA PRO A 11 -10.01 -29.45 9.89
C PRO A 11 -8.87 -28.45 10.07
N GLY A 12 -8.56 -27.74 8.98
CA GLY A 12 -7.50 -26.75 8.90
C GLY A 12 -7.71 -25.58 9.86
N GLY A 13 -6.79 -25.44 10.81
CA GLY A 13 -6.72 -24.30 11.73
C GLY A 13 -6.44 -23.00 10.98
N GLY A 14 -7.37 -22.06 11.08
CA GLY A 14 -7.10 -20.66 10.76
C GLY A 14 -6.18 -20.06 11.82
N LEU A 15 -5.12 -19.38 11.38
CA LEU A 15 -4.22 -18.63 12.26
C LEU A 15 -5.02 -17.53 12.97
N SER A 16 -4.94 -17.48 14.30
CA SER A 16 -5.49 -16.39 15.10
C SER A 16 -4.67 -15.10 14.89
N THR A 17 -5.25 -13.96 15.23
CA THR A 17 -4.64 -12.63 15.08
C THR A 17 -3.28 -12.51 15.79
N SER A 18 -3.01 -13.31 16.83
CA SER A 18 -1.74 -13.35 17.56
C SER A 18 -0.61 -14.10 16.83
N GLN A 19 -0.88 -14.85 15.77
CA GLN A 19 0.14 -15.59 15.01
C GLN A 19 0.65 -14.85 13.75
N ARG A 20 0.26 -13.58 13.56
CA ARG A 20 0.70 -12.74 12.43
C ARG A 20 1.93 -11.89 12.76
N THR A 21 2.27 -11.76 14.04
CA THR A 21 3.57 -11.30 14.54
C THR A 21 4.43 -12.54 14.80
N LEU A 22 5.42 -12.79 13.93
CA LEU A 22 6.26 -13.98 14.01
C LEU A 22 7.69 -13.61 14.37
N SER A 23 8.27 -14.30 15.36
CA SER A 23 9.69 -14.23 15.66
C SER A 23 10.52 -14.70 14.45
N ALA A 24 11.68 -14.08 14.24
CA ALA A 24 12.51 -14.23 13.05
C ALA A 24 12.85 -15.68 12.64
N GLY A 25 13.00 -16.60 13.61
CA GLY A 25 13.39 -17.99 13.36
C GLY A 25 12.31 -18.85 12.68
N THR A 26 11.09 -18.85 13.21
CA THR A 26 9.96 -19.66 12.71
C THR A 26 9.36 -19.14 11.39
N LEU A 27 9.57 -17.86 11.09
CA LEU A 27 9.10 -17.21 9.87
C LEU A 27 9.96 -17.63 8.65
N LYS A 28 11.29 -17.67 8.79
CA LYS A 28 12.24 -18.02 7.72
C LYS A 28 11.95 -19.40 7.10
N GLU A 29 11.58 -20.38 7.93
CA GLU A 29 11.31 -21.75 7.51
C GLU A 29 9.93 -21.93 6.82
N ARG A 30 8.93 -21.12 7.20
CA ARG A 30 7.61 -21.14 6.53
C ARG A 30 7.59 -20.27 5.26
N LEU A 31 8.33 -19.17 5.24
CA LEU A 31 8.49 -18.30 4.08
C LEU A 31 9.26 -18.96 2.94
N SER A 32 10.28 -19.76 3.25
CA SER A 32 11.06 -20.48 2.23
C SER A 32 10.19 -21.39 1.37
N LYS A 33 9.09 -21.93 1.94
CA LYS A 33 8.10 -22.77 1.25
C LYS A 33 7.08 -22.00 0.40
N LEU A 34 6.88 -20.71 0.66
CA LEU A 34 5.96 -19.84 -0.11
C LEU A 34 6.66 -19.04 -1.23
N ALA A 35 7.98 -18.89 -1.14
CA ALA A 35 8.80 -18.06 -2.03
C ALA A 35 9.12 -18.67 -3.41
N ALA A 36 8.39 -19.70 -3.85
CA ALA A 36 8.69 -20.43 -5.08
C ALA A 36 7.56 -20.32 -6.10
N THR A 37 7.22 -19.09 -6.51
CA THR A 37 6.57 -18.88 -7.80
C THR A 37 7.55 -18.11 -8.68
N PRO A 38 8.21 -18.73 -9.67
CA PRO A 38 9.10 -18.00 -10.55
C PRO A 38 8.37 -16.81 -11.20
N LEU A 39 9.07 -15.67 -11.31
CA LEU A 39 8.61 -14.57 -12.14
C LEU A 39 8.83 -14.99 -13.59
N SER A 40 7.86 -15.69 -14.19
CA SER A 40 7.75 -15.64 -15.64
C SER A 40 7.38 -14.21 -15.99
N VAL A 41 8.29 -13.50 -16.66
CA VAL A 41 8.04 -12.19 -17.25
C VAL A 41 7.61 -12.46 -18.69
N PRO A 42 6.32 -12.68 -18.98
CA PRO A 42 5.89 -12.76 -20.37
C PRO A 42 6.13 -11.42 -21.04
N ASN A 43 6.72 -11.47 -22.23
CA ASN A 43 6.87 -10.32 -23.12
C ASN A 43 5.48 -9.63 -23.25
N PRO A 44 5.34 -8.33 -22.88
CA PRO A 44 4.04 -7.68 -22.78
C PRO A 44 3.27 -7.66 -24.11
N VAL A 45 3.97 -7.71 -25.25
CA VAL A 45 3.35 -7.82 -26.59
C VAL A 45 2.86 -9.25 -26.87
N ALA A 46 3.59 -10.27 -26.40
CA ALA A 46 3.18 -11.67 -26.53
C ALA A 46 2.00 -12.02 -25.61
N ALA A 47 1.87 -11.36 -24.45
CA ALA A 47 0.73 -11.55 -23.53
C ALA A 47 -0.62 -11.07 -24.11
N LEU A 48 -0.60 -10.06 -24.99
CA LEU A 48 -1.77 -9.62 -25.76
C LEU A 48 -2.14 -10.60 -26.88
N GLN A 49 -1.18 -11.42 -27.35
CA GLN A 49 -1.38 -12.48 -28.35
C GLN A 49 -1.56 -13.88 -27.75
N ALA A 50 -1.55 -14.02 -26.41
CA ALA A 50 -1.58 -15.32 -25.74
C ALA A 50 -3.01 -15.87 -25.57
N ASN A 51 -3.16 -17.18 -25.78
CA ASN A 51 -4.36 -17.96 -25.42
C ASN A 51 -4.83 -17.57 -24.01
N ILE A 52 -6.09 -17.12 -23.90
CA ILE A 52 -6.69 -16.72 -22.62
C ILE A 52 -6.70 -17.93 -21.69
N GLU A 53 -5.83 -17.92 -20.68
CA GLU A 53 -5.83 -18.95 -19.64
C GLU A 53 -6.96 -18.65 -18.64
N PHE A 54 -8.08 -19.34 -18.83
CA PHE A 54 -9.25 -19.22 -17.97
C PHE A 54 -9.01 -19.86 -16.60
N VAL A 55 -9.65 -19.30 -15.58
CA VAL A 55 -9.55 -19.85 -14.23
C VAL A 55 -10.28 -21.19 -14.14
N PRO A 56 -9.73 -22.23 -13.48
CA PRO A 56 -10.40 -23.51 -13.33
C PRO A 56 -11.80 -23.35 -12.71
N ALA A 57 -12.79 -24.12 -13.19
CA ALA A 57 -14.18 -24.00 -12.73
C ALA A 57 -14.34 -24.21 -11.20
N LYS A 58 -13.48 -25.03 -10.59
CA LYS A 58 -13.49 -25.35 -9.15
C LYS A 58 -12.43 -24.56 -8.38
N ILE A 59 -12.75 -23.30 -8.07
CA ILE A 59 -11.97 -22.45 -7.16
C ILE A 59 -12.55 -22.56 -5.73
N PRO A 60 -11.74 -22.76 -4.68
CA PRO A 60 -12.22 -22.71 -3.30
C PRO A 60 -12.93 -21.40 -2.96
N ARG A 61 -14.03 -21.45 -2.19
CA ARG A 61 -14.82 -20.27 -1.79
C ARG A 61 -13.96 -19.15 -1.19
N LYS A 62 -12.97 -19.52 -0.35
CA LYS A 62 -12.02 -18.56 0.24
C LYS A 62 -11.28 -17.73 -0.82
N ARG A 63 -10.79 -18.36 -1.89
CA ARG A 63 -10.05 -17.68 -2.96
C ARG A 63 -10.96 -16.79 -3.81
N ARG A 64 -12.24 -17.17 -4.00
CA ARG A 64 -13.25 -16.31 -4.63
C ARG A 64 -13.54 -15.06 -3.81
N LEU A 65 -13.66 -15.19 -2.48
CA LEU A 65 -13.87 -14.04 -1.59
C LEU A 65 -12.66 -13.08 -1.55
N GLN A 66 -11.44 -13.62 -1.61
CA GLN A 66 -10.22 -12.81 -1.76
C GLN A 66 -10.22 -12.03 -3.08
N MET A 67 -10.56 -12.69 -4.19
CA MET A 67 -10.69 -12.02 -5.49
C MET A 67 -11.78 -10.95 -5.47
N LEU A 68 -12.93 -11.25 -4.88
CA LEU A 68 -14.03 -10.29 -4.75
C LEU A 68 -13.61 -9.07 -3.92
N ALA A 69 -12.93 -9.26 -2.80
CA ALA A 69 -12.48 -8.16 -1.94
C ALA A 69 -11.54 -7.21 -2.69
N VAL A 70 -10.55 -7.76 -3.40
CA VAL A 70 -9.62 -6.94 -4.20
C VAL A 70 -10.34 -6.30 -5.39
N ALA A 71 -11.27 -6.99 -6.07
CA ALA A 71 -12.03 -6.42 -7.18
C ALA A 71 -12.93 -5.27 -6.76
N VAL A 72 -13.66 -5.44 -5.66
CA VAL A 72 -14.50 -4.39 -5.08
C VAL A 72 -13.64 -3.19 -4.70
N TRP A 73 -12.45 -3.41 -4.12
CA TRP A 73 -11.54 -2.32 -3.78
C TRP A 73 -10.97 -1.62 -5.02
N SER A 74 -10.48 -2.36 -6.01
CA SER A 74 -9.93 -1.82 -7.26
C SER A 74 -10.96 -1.00 -8.05
N CYS A 75 -12.24 -1.36 -7.96
CA CYS A 75 -13.34 -0.63 -8.59
C CYS A 75 -14.02 0.39 -7.67
N MET A 76 -13.54 0.59 -6.43
CA MET A 76 -14.30 1.31 -5.41
C MET A 76 -14.64 2.75 -5.84
N ILE A 77 -13.69 3.47 -6.44
CA ILE A 77 -13.92 4.85 -6.94
C ILE A 77 -15.03 4.87 -8.00
N VAL A 78 -15.03 3.88 -8.91
CA VAL A 78 -16.04 3.77 -9.97
C VAL A 78 -17.40 3.46 -9.35
N ILE A 79 -17.46 2.48 -8.44
CA ILE A 79 -18.69 2.08 -7.75
C ILE A 79 -19.30 3.27 -7.01
N THR A 80 -18.50 4.00 -6.23
CA THR A 80 -18.98 5.17 -5.46
C THR A 80 -19.39 6.33 -6.36
N THR A 81 -18.68 6.56 -7.46
CA THR A 81 -19.03 7.61 -8.43
C THR A 81 -20.33 7.29 -9.15
N CYS A 82 -20.50 6.05 -9.61
CA CYS A 82 -21.75 5.61 -10.23
C CYS A 82 -22.92 5.68 -9.24
N ALA A 83 -22.72 5.27 -7.98
CA ALA A 83 -23.73 5.40 -6.94
C ALA A 83 -24.11 6.87 -6.69
N TRP A 84 -23.13 7.77 -6.62
CA TRP A 84 -23.37 9.21 -6.49
C TRP A 84 -24.22 9.76 -7.63
N LEU A 85 -23.85 9.48 -8.88
CA LEU A 85 -24.57 9.95 -10.06
C LEU A 85 -25.99 9.37 -10.13
N LEU A 86 -26.17 8.09 -9.79
CA LEU A 86 -27.47 7.43 -9.74
C LEU A 86 -28.38 8.04 -8.66
N LEU A 87 -27.84 8.37 -7.49
CA LEU A 87 -28.64 9.06 -6.45
C LEU A 87 -29.03 10.46 -6.89
N TRP A 88 -28.16 11.18 -7.61
CA TRP A 88 -28.48 12.47 -8.21
C TRP A 88 -29.54 12.40 -9.31
N SER A 89 -29.75 11.25 -9.95
CA SER A 89 -30.85 11.10 -10.92
C SER A 89 -32.22 10.95 -10.25
N ILE A 90 -32.32 10.98 -8.92
CA ILE A 90 -33.56 10.86 -8.13
C ILE A 90 -33.85 12.22 -7.45
N PRO A 91 -34.74 13.07 -8.02
CA PRO A 91 -34.98 14.43 -7.52
C PRO A 91 -35.35 14.55 -6.04
N PRO A 92 -36.16 13.65 -5.45
CA PRO A 92 -36.45 13.68 -4.01
C PRO A 92 -35.22 13.60 -3.10
N LEU A 93 -34.08 13.08 -3.58
CA LEU A 93 -32.85 12.97 -2.79
C LEU A 93 -32.00 14.25 -2.82
N TRP A 94 -32.27 15.19 -3.74
CA TRP A 94 -31.43 16.36 -3.95
C TRP A 94 -31.18 17.21 -2.70
N PRO A 95 -32.17 17.49 -1.81
CA PRO A 95 -31.89 18.26 -0.61
C PRO A 95 -30.82 17.61 0.27
N VAL A 96 -30.91 16.29 0.48
CA VAL A 96 -29.96 15.54 1.31
C VAL A 96 -28.60 15.45 0.64
N LEU A 97 -28.55 15.16 -0.66
CA LEU A 97 -27.30 15.08 -1.41
C LEU A 97 -26.58 16.43 -1.47
N THR A 98 -27.34 17.53 -1.61
CA THR A 98 -26.80 18.90 -1.59
C THR A 98 -26.20 19.22 -0.24
N VAL A 99 -26.93 18.96 0.86
CA VAL A 99 -26.42 19.17 2.22
C VAL A 99 -25.14 18.37 2.46
N TYR A 100 -25.13 17.08 2.09
CA TYR A 100 -23.95 16.23 2.22
C TYR A 100 -22.78 16.76 1.37
N PHE A 101 -23.02 17.15 0.12
CA PHE A 101 -21.97 17.67 -0.77
C PHE A 101 -21.36 18.97 -0.24
N VAL A 102 -22.20 19.92 0.16
CA VAL A 102 -21.75 21.21 0.73
C VAL A 102 -20.97 20.97 2.02
N TRP A 103 -21.49 20.13 2.91
CA TRP A 103 -20.79 19.75 4.14
C TRP A 103 -19.43 19.12 3.85
N ALA A 104 -19.39 18.10 2.99
CA ALA A 104 -18.17 17.36 2.65
C ALA A 104 -17.12 18.26 1.98
N ARG A 105 -17.55 19.25 1.19
CA ARG A 105 -16.66 20.10 0.38
C ARG A 105 -16.13 21.34 1.11
N PHE A 106 -16.93 21.91 2.01
CA PHE A 106 -16.65 23.23 2.61
C PHE A 106 -16.56 23.24 4.13
N ILE A 107 -17.15 22.25 4.82
CA ILE A 107 -17.21 22.22 6.28
C ILE A 107 -16.30 21.14 6.85
N ASP A 108 -16.28 19.96 6.22
CA ASP A 108 -15.60 18.80 6.74
C ASP A 108 -14.07 18.85 6.60
N GLN A 109 -13.37 19.03 7.71
CA GLN A 109 -11.90 19.05 7.80
C GLN A 109 -11.27 17.70 8.19
N ALA A 110 -12.06 16.62 8.31
CA ALA A 110 -11.53 15.32 8.73
C ALA A 110 -10.33 14.82 7.90
N PRO A 111 -10.29 14.97 6.57
CA PRO A 111 -9.13 14.55 5.77
C PRO A 111 -7.80 15.18 6.19
N GLU A 112 -7.83 16.34 6.85
CA GLU A 112 -6.64 17.07 7.30
C GLU A 112 -6.44 17.06 8.82
N ARG A 113 -7.28 16.36 9.57
CA ARG A 113 -7.25 16.36 11.05
C ARG A 113 -7.27 14.95 11.65
N GLY A 114 -6.68 13.97 10.96
CA GLY A 114 -6.59 12.58 11.46
C GLY A 114 -7.76 11.67 11.10
N GLY A 115 -8.63 12.10 10.16
CA GLY A 115 -9.65 11.25 9.58
C GLY A 115 -10.81 10.92 10.53
N ARG A 116 -11.53 9.83 10.25
CA ARG A 116 -12.62 9.30 11.08
C ARG A 116 -12.52 7.78 11.19
N SER A 117 -11.40 7.31 11.71
CA SER A 117 -11.10 5.88 11.77
C SER A 117 -12.17 5.09 12.53
N TRP A 118 -12.73 4.07 11.88
CA TRP A 118 -13.70 3.14 12.47
C TRP A 118 -13.05 1.78 12.66
N HIS A 119 -12.78 1.43 13.91
CA HIS A 119 -12.06 0.20 14.24
C HIS A 119 -12.75 -1.07 13.70
N TRP A 120 -14.08 -1.15 13.79
CA TRP A 120 -14.84 -2.31 13.28
C TRP A 120 -14.71 -2.45 11.76
N TRP A 121 -14.62 -1.33 11.03
CA TRP A 121 -14.44 -1.34 9.59
C TRP A 121 -13.04 -1.80 9.23
N ARG A 122 -12.01 -1.25 9.89
CA ARG A 122 -10.60 -1.61 9.71
C ARG A 122 -10.28 -3.07 10.05
N SER A 123 -11.00 -3.65 11.01
CA SER A 123 -10.85 -5.05 11.45
C SER A 123 -11.82 -6.04 10.79
N SER A 124 -12.63 -5.57 9.83
CA SER A 124 -13.62 -6.39 9.15
C SER A 124 -13.00 -7.57 8.38
N ARG A 125 -13.81 -8.60 8.12
CA ARG A 125 -13.38 -9.78 7.33
C ARG A 125 -13.00 -9.40 5.89
N PHE A 126 -13.55 -8.31 5.36
CA PHE A 126 -13.23 -7.80 4.03
C PHE A 126 -11.72 -7.55 3.87
N TRP A 127 -11.11 -6.83 4.81
CA TRP A 127 -9.67 -6.53 4.76
C TRP A 127 -8.79 -7.75 5.00
N ARG A 128 -9.27 -8.75 5.75
CA ARG A 128 -8.58 -10.04 5.86
C ARG A 128 -8.55 -10.79 4.54
N TYR A 129 -9.65 -10.79 3.78
CA TYR A 129 -9.67 -11.37 2.44
C TYR A 129 -8.79 -10.58 1.47
N PHE A 130 -8.77 -9.26 1.58
CA PHE A 130 -7.88 -8.38 0.83
C PHE A 130 -6.40 -8.71 1.10
N ALA A 131 -5.96 -8.75 2.35
CA ALA A 131 -4.58 -9.08 2.70
C ALA A 131 -4.21 -10.52 2.32
N ASP A 132 -5.08 -11.49 2.58
CA ASP A 132 -4.87 -12.89 2.20
C ASP A 132 -4.84 -13.11 0.67
N TYR A 133 -5.30 -12.13 -0.13
CA TYR A 133 -5.13 -12.19 -1.59
C TYR A 133 -3.64 -12.07 -1.94
N TYR A 134 -2.90 -11.15 -1.33
CA TYR A 134 -1.46 -10.90 -1.57
C TYR A 134 -0.52 -11.61 -0.60
N PRO A 135 -1.00 -12.64 0.12
CA PRO A 135 -0.41 -13.04 1.40
C PRO A 135 0.31 -11.92 2.19
N ALA A 136 -0.33 -10.75 2.34
CA ALA A 136 0.31 -9.54 2.86
C ALA A 136 0.67 -9.70 4.35
N SER A 137 1.89 -9.29 4.71
CA SER A 137 2.41 -9.35 6.08
C SER A 137 3.45 -8.24 6.31
N PHE A 138 3.87 -8.05 7.55
CA PHE A 138 5.01 -7.19 7.85
C PHE A 138 5.97 -7.85 8.85
N LEU A 139 7.23 -7.41 8.83
CA LEU A 139 8.27 -7.78 9.77
C LEU A 139 8.61 -6.54 10.60
N LYS A 140 8.60 -6.70 11.93
CA LYS A 140 8.99 -5.66 12.89
C LYS A 140 10.44 -5.87 13.32
N GLU A 141 11.33 -4.91 13.05
CA GLU A 141 12.75 -5.00 13.43
C GLU A 141 13.10 -4.28 14.74
N ALA A 142 12.26 -3.35 15.17
CA ALA A 142 12.49 -2.57 16.38
C ALA A 142 11.18 -2.33 17.14
N GLU A 143 11.31 -2.18 18.46
CA GLU A 143 10.25 -1.60 19.28
C GLU A 143 10.13 -0.10 18.98
N LEU A 144 8.88 0.38 18.93
CA LEU A 144 8.57 1.79 18.72
C LEU A 144 7.76 2.29 19.92
N PRO A 145 8.40 3.00 20.87
CA PRO A 145 7.71 3.56 22.02
C PRO A 145 6.57 4.52 21.64
N ALA A 146 5.39 4.38 22.24
CA ALA A 146 4.26 5.26 21.96
C ALA A 146 4.35 6.66 22.63
N ASP A 147 5.53 7.06 23.11
CA ASP A 147 5.79 8.33 23.81
C ASP A 147 6.09 9.50 22.85
N ARG A 148 6.16 9.23 21.54
CA ARG A 148 6.56 10.20 20.50
C ARG A 148 5.79 10.02 19.19
N PRO A 149 5.81 11.01 18.29
CA PRO A 149 5.25 10.86 16.97
C PRO A 149 6.19 10.14 16.00
N TYR A 150 5.64 9.57 14.92
CA TYR A 150 6.40 8.84 13.90
C TYR A 150 6.04 9.24 12.46
N VAL A 151 7.04 9.25 11.59
CA VAL A 151 6.85 9.30 10.13
C VAL A 151 7.37 7.99 9.54
N PHE A 152 6.46 7.16 9.03
CA PHE A 152 6.80 5.96 8.28
C PHE A 152 6.98 6.32 6.81
N GLY A 153 8.19 6.13 6.27
CA GLY A 153 8.47 6.28 4.85
C GLY A 153 8.37 4.94 4.13
N TYR A 154 7.32 4.75 3.33
CA TYR A 154 7.03 3.49 2.66
C TYR A 154 7.60 3.45 1.24
N HIS A 155 8.33 2.37 0.95
CA HIS A 155 8.97 2.11 -0.34
C HIS A 155 8.87 0.62 -0.72
N PRO A 156 8.88 0.25 -2.01
CA PRO A 156 8.51 1.13 -3.10
C PRO A 156 7.01 1.45 -3.05
N HIS A 157 6.57 2.43 -3.83
CA HIS A 157 5.18 2.81 -4.00
C HIS A 157 4.39 1.72 -4.73
N GLY A 158 5.03 1.00 -5.66
CA GLY A 158 4.34 0.19 -6.64
C GLY A 158 3.45 1.04 -7.55
N ILE A 159 2.66 0.39 -8.39
CA ILE A 159 1.64 1.11 -9.19
C ILE A 159 0.56 1.69 -8.27
N ILE A 160 0.13 0.89 -7.30
CA ILE A 160 -0.84 1.25 -6.26
C ILE A 160 -0.37 0.58 -4.98
N GLY A 161 -0.09 1.34 -3.91
CA GLY A 161 0.48 0.84 -2.66
C GLY A 161 -0.48 -0.04 -1.84
N MET A 162 -0.68 -1.28 -2.27
CA MET A 162 -1.59 -2.26 -1.66
C MET A 162 -1.05 -2.80 -0.35
N GLY A 163 0.27 -3.00 -0.24
CA GLY A 163 0.89 -3.39 1.03
C GLY A 163 0.79 -2.29 2.08
N ALA A 164 0.90 -1.02 1.65
CA ALA A 164 0.75 0.14 2.52
C ALA A 164 -0.69 0.22 3.05
N LEU A 165 -1.69 0.02 2.18
CA LEU A 165 -3.10 -0.04 2.60
C LEU A 165 -3.35 -1.20 3.58
N ALA A 166 -2.93 -2.41 3.22
CA ALA A 166 -3.14 -3.59 4.05
C ALA A 166 -2.53 -3.41 5.45
N THR A 167 -1.37 -2.76 5.54
CA THR A 167 -0.61 -2.63 6.78
C THR A 167 -0.99 -1.43 7.64
N PHE A 168 -1.11 -0.24 7.02
CA PHE A 168 -1.24 1.01 7.78
C PHE A 168 -2.67 1.56 7.81
N ALA A 169 -3.55 1.14 6.90
CA ALA A 169 -4.96 1.58 6.90
C ALA A 169 -5.91 0.55 7.52
N THR A 170 -5.55 -0.73 7.55
CA THR A 170 -6.41 -1.82 8.05
C THR A 170 -5.76 -2.57 9.21
N GLU A 171 -6.54 -3.38 9.92
CA GLU A 171 -6.00 -4.30 10.94
C GLU A 171 -5.66 -5.69 10.36
N ALA A 172 -5.65 -5.83 9.03
CA ALA A 172 -5.52 -7.12 8.38
C ALA A 172 -4.14 -7.74 8.56
N THR A 173 -3.06 -6.96 8.68
CA THR A 173 -1.73 -7.51 8.99
C THR A 173 -1.40 -7.49 10.48
N GLY A 174 -2.20 -6.79 11.30
CA GLY A 174 -2.04 -6.75 12.76
C GLY A 174 -1.15 -5.62 13.29
N PHE A 175 -1.05 -4.48 12.58
CA PHE A 175 -0.19 -3.36 12.98
C PHE A 175 -0.44 -2.89 14.42
N SER A 176 -1.69 -2.62 14.79
CA SER A 176 -2.02 -2.09 16.14
C SER A 176 -1.67 -3.07 17.26
N ALA A 177 -1.64 -4.37 16.98
CA ALA A 177 -1.20 -5.39 17.94
C ALA A 177 0.33 -5.42 18.09
N ALA A 178 1.09 -5.14 17.02
CA ALA A 178 2.55 -5.14 17.05
C ALA A 178 3.14 -3.83 17.58
N PHE A 179 2.43 -2.71 17.42
CA PHE A 179 2.83 -1.37 17.87
C PHE A 179 1.72 -0.76 18.73
N PRO A 180 1.48 -1.29 19.94
CA PRO A 180 0.42 -0.80 20.81
C PRO A 180 0.64 0.68 21.16
N GLY A 181 -0.43 1.46 21.08
CA GLY A 181 -0.39 2.90 21.34
C GLY A 181 -0.01 3.77 20.13
N ILE A 182 0.50 3.19 19.04
CA ILE A 182 0.77 3.92 17.80
C ILE A 182 -0.48 3.88 16.90
N LYS A 183 -0.94 5.06 16.47
CA LYS A 183 -2.07 5.25 15.56
C LYS A 183 -1.57 5.68 14.18
N PRO A 184 -1.43 4.74 13.23
CA PRO A 184 -0.96 5.07 11.89
C PRO A 184 -2.06 5.73 11.07
N HIS A 185 -1.70 6.73 10.28
CA HIS A 185 -2.54 7.31 9.24
C HIS A 185 -1.82 7.15 7.90
N LEU A 186 -2.30 6.24 7.06
CA LEU A 186 -1.83 6.17 5.68
C LEU A 186 -2.27 7.44 4.95
N LEU A 187 -1.35 8.06 4.22
CA LEU A 187 -1.61 9.31 3.52
C LEU A 187 -1.78 9.08 2.01
N THR A 188 -2.77 9.76 1.44
CA THR A 188 -3.07 9.69 0.00
C THR A 188 -3.36 11.08 -0.59
N LEU A 189 -3.54 11.15 -1.91
CA LEU A 189 -3.79 12.39 -2.63
C LEU A 189 -5.02 13.12 -2.11
N THR A 190 -4.93 14.44 -1.94
CA THR A 190 -6.04 15.29 -1.49
C THR A 190 -7.30 15.13 -2.35
N THR A 191 -7.13 14.93 -3.67
CA THR A 191 -8.22 14.76 -4.64
C THR A 191 -9.11 13.56 -4.31
N ASN A 192 -8.59 12.51 -3.67
CA ASN A 192 -9.39 11.36 -3.27
C ASN A 192 -10.51 11.75 -2.29
N PHE A 193 -10.32 12.81 -1.50
CA PHE A 193 -11.30 13.30 -0.52
C PHE A 193 -12.34 14.24 -1.13
N GLN A 194 -12.21 14.58 -2.41
CA GLN A 194 -13.21 15.34 -3.17
C GLN A 194 -14.26 14.43 -3.80
N MET A 195 -14.00 13.11 -3.87
CA MET A 195 -14.91 12.12 -4.44
C MET A 195 -15.97 11.70 -3.40
N PRO A 196 -17.27 11.99 -3.64
CA PRO A 196 -18.36 11.57 -2.76
C PRO A 196 -18.35 10.08 -2.46
N PHE A 197 -18.68 9.71 -1.22
CA PHE A 197 -18.68 8.36 -0.65
C PHE A 197 -17.31 7.67 -0.59
N TYR A 198 -16.48 7.76 -1.64
CA TYR A 198 -15.12 7.23 -1.61
C TYR A 198 -14.30 7.87 -0.49
N ARG A 199 -14.42 9.20 -0.34
CA ARG A 199 -13.82 9.94 0.77
C ARG A 199 -14.19 9.33 2.12
N ASP A 200 -15.43 8.92 2.33
CA ASP A 200 -15.91 8.47 3.63
C ASP A 200 -15.40 7.05 3.93
N ILE A 201 -15.25 6.22 2.90
CA ILE A 201 -14.58 4.91 3.00
C ILE A 201 -13.12 5.10 3.42
N LEU A 202 -12.39 6.03 2.80
CA LEU A 202 -11.01 6.35 3.17
C LEU A 202 -10.91 6.87 4.61
N LEU A 203 -11.78 7.80 4.98
CA LEU A 203 -11.81 8.36 6.34
C LEU A 203 -12.13 7.28 7.38
N ALA A 204 -13.05 6.37 7.09
CA ALA A 204 -13.38 5.22 7.95
C ALA A 204 -12.19 4.25 8.13
N LEU A 205 -11.26 4.21 7.17
CA LEU A 205 -9.98 3.49 7.30
C LEU A 205 -8.90 4.27 8.06
N GLY A 206 -9.16 5.53 8.43
CA GLY A 206 -8.15 6.42 9.01
C GLY A 206 -7.15 6.95 7.98
N VAL A 207 -7.44 6.79 6.68
CA VAL A 207 -6.62 7.37 5.61
C VAL A 207 -6.84 8.87 5.58
N CYS A 208 -5.75 9.64 5.48
CA CYS A 208 -5.78 11.09 5.49
C CYS A 208 -5.10 11.69 4.25
N SER A 209 -5.22 13.00 4.08
CA SER A 209 -4.54 13.73 3.01
C SER A 209 -3.03 13.78 3.25
N VAL A 210 -2.25 13.65 2.18
CA VAL A 210 -0.80 13.87 2.19
C VAL A 210 -0.40 15.36 2.16
N SER A 211 -1.37 16.28 2.28
CA SER A 211 -1.09 17.72 2.36
C SER A 211 -0.22 18.03 3.58
N ARG A 212 0.69 19.01 3.44
CA ARG A 212 1.57 19.43 4.54
C ARG A 212 0.78 19.80 5.81
N GLN A 213 -0.38 20.44 5.63
CA GLN A 213 -1.28 20.82 6.71
C GLN A 213 -1.80 19.58 7.45
N SER A 214 -2.30 18.58 6.73
CA SER A 214 -2.76 17.31 7.29
C SER A 214 -1.65 16.61 8.07
N CYS A 215 -0.48 16.46 7.46
CA CYS A 215 0.67 15.85 8.11
C CYS A 215 1.04 16.57 9.41
N SER A 216 1.10 17.91 9.37
CA SER A 216 1.42 18.73 10.54
C SER A 216 0.37 18.59 11.65
N ASN A 217 -0.92 18.61 11.30
CA ASN A 217 -2.01 18.46 12.26
C ASN A 217 -1.98 17.10 12.96
N ILE A 218 -1.72 16.02 12.22
CA ILE A 218 -1.64 14.67 12.78
C ILE A 218 -0.43 14.56 13.72
N LEU A 219 0.75 15.01 13.28
CA LEU A 219 1.98 14.92 14.09
C LEU A 219 1.94 15.81 15.35
N LYS A 220 1.23 16.95 15.30
CA LYS A 220 1.00 17.82 16.47
C LYS A 220 0.16 17.15 17.57
N ALA A 221 -0.55 16.07 17.27
CA ALA A 221 -1.23 15.29 18.31
C ALA A 221 -0.24 14.63 19.29
N GLY A 222 1.04 14.51 18.91
CA GLY A 222 2.13 14.11 19.81
C GLY A 222 2.26 12.60 19.96
N ALA A 223 2.43 12.15 21.20
CA ALA A 223 2.72 10.76 21.56
C ALA A 223 1.77 9.75 20.88
N GLY A 224 2.35 8.75 20.21
CA GLY A 224 1.61 7.69 19.53
C GLY A 224 0.97 8.10 18.20
N SER A 225 1.02 9.38 17.81
CA SER A 225 0.57 9.79 16.48
C SER A 225 1.56 9.36 15.40
N ALA A 226 1.07 8.81 14.30
CA ALA A 226 1.92 8.43 13.19
C ALA A 226 1.28 8.72 11.84
N ILE A 227 2.12 9.07 10.87
CA ILE A 227 1.75 9.15 9.47
C ILE A 227 2.58 8.17 8.64
N THR A 228 2.00 7.65 7.57
CA THR A 228 2.70 6.82 6.59
C THR A 228 2.63 7.48 5.23
N ILE A 229 3.79 7.84 4.69
CA ILE A 229 3.92 8.46 3.38
C ILE A 229 4.53 7.44 2.42
N VAL A 230 3.86 7.21 1.30
CA VAL A 230 4.41 6.44 0.20
C VAL A 230 5.27 7.37 -0.66
N VAL A 231 6.57 7.44 -0.37
CA VAL A 231 7.44 8.57 -0.72
C VAL A 231 7.65 8.74 -2.22
N GLY A 232 7.77 7.63 -2.96
CA GLY A 232 8.03 7.66 -4.41
C GLY A 232 6.92 8.32 -5.23
N GLY A 233 5.67 8.23 -4.75
CA GLY A 233 4.49 8.82 -5.38
C GLY A 233 4.30 8.42 -6.85
N ALA A 234 3.74 9.34 -7.63
CA ALA A 234 3.44 9.12 -9.05
C ALA A 234 4.69 8.85 -9.91
N ALA A 235 5.86 9.40 -9.54
CA ALA A 235 7.10 9.20 -10.30
C ALA A 235 7.58 7.74 -10.21
N GLU A 236 7.55 7.18 -9.01
CA GLU A 236 7.93 5.77 -8.79
C GLU A 236 6.87 4.81 -9.34
N SER A 237 5.58 5.19 -9.26
CA SER A 237 4.47 4.41 -9.86
C SER A 237 4.63 4.21 -11.37
N LEU A 238 5.17 5.21 -12.07
CA LEU A 238 5.41 5.18 -13.52
C LEU A 238 6.62 4.33 -13.95
N SER A 239 7.45 3.90 -13.00
CA SER A 239 8.65 3.09 -13.24
C SER A 239 8.58 1.76 -12.48
N ALA A 240 7.41 1.40 -11.96
CA ALA A 240 7.20 0.20 -11.17
C ALA A 240 7.14 -1.03 -12.09
N HIS A 241 8.25 -1.76 -12.14
CA HIS A 241 8.38 -3.00 -12.91
C HIS A 241 8.64 -4.20 -11.99
N PRO A 242 8.01 -5.36 -12.25
CA PRO A 242 8.29 -6.59 -11.52
C PRO A 242 9.78 -6.94 -11.48
N GLY A 243 10.24 -7.45 -10.34
CA GLY A 243 11.63 -7.82 -10.10
C GLY A 243 12.60 -6.64 -9.98
N THR A 244 12.11 -5.39 -9.93
CA THR A 244 12.96 -4.21 -9.75
C THR A 244 12.56 -3.40 -8.53
N ALA A 245 13.51 -2.62 -7.98
CA ALA A 245 13.28 -1.71 -6.86
C ALA A 245 14.04 -0.40 -7.13
N ASP A 246 13.45 0.47 -7.95
CA ASP A 246 13.95 1.82 -8.16
C ASP A 246 13.19 2.78 -7.25
N LEU A 247 13.88 3.42 -6.30
CA LEU A 247 13.25 4.33 -5.34
C LEU A 247 13.51 5.79 -5.70
N THR A 248 12.45 6.54 -5.99
CA THR A 248 12.50 7.99 -6.17
C THR A 248 12.65 8.65 -4.81
N LEU A 249 13.90 8.88 -4.38
CA LEU A 249 14.20 9.32 -3.02
C LEU A 249 15.24 10.44 -2.93
N ARG A 250 16.20 10.56 -3.86
CA ARG A 250 17.32 11.53 -3.71
C ARG A 250 16.82 12.97 -3.56
N ARG A 251 15.80 13.37 -4.34
CA ARG A 251 15.24 14.72 -4.27
C ARG A 251 14.02 14.84 -3.34
N ARG A 252 13.59 13.75 -2.68
CA ARG A 252 12.39 13.73 -1.83
C ARG A 252 12.70 14.07 -0.38
N LEU A 253 13.01 15.35 -0.11
CA LEU A 253 13.39 15.80 1.24
C LEU A 253 12.21 16.26 2.12
N GLY A 254 11.02 16.41 1.54
CA GLY A 254 9.88 17.04 2.22
C GLY A 254 9.42 16.29 3.47
N PHE A 255 9.37 14.95 3.42
CA PHE A 255 8.92 14.14 4.56
C PHE A 255 9.96 14.11 5.69
N ILE A 256 11.25 14.21 5.36
CA ILE A 256 12.35 14.31 6.33
C ILE A 256 12.30 15.66 7.03
N LYS A 257 12.17 16.74 6.26
CA LYS A 257 11.99 18.09 6.81
C LYS A 257 10.78 18.13 7.75
N LEU A 258 9.67 17.52 7.35
CA LEU A 258 8.46 17.43 8.17
C LEU A 258 8.72 16.65 9.47
N ALA A 259 9.41 15.51 9.42
CA ALA A 259 9.76 14.73 10.60
C ALA A 259 10.58 15.57 11.59
N ILE A 260 11.61 16.29 11.11
CA ILE A 260 12.44 17.19 11.91
C ILE A 260 11.63 18.33 12.54
N GLN A 261 10.74 18.97 11.77
CA GLN A 261 9.89 20.06 12.28
C GLN A 261 8.94 19.62 13.40
N HIS A 262 8.62 18.33 13.50
CA HIS A 262 7.67 17.80 14.46
C HIS A 262 8.29 16.88 15.52
N GLY A 263 9.62 16.71 15.52
CA GLY A 263 10.29 15.78 16.44
C GLY A 263 9.81 14.33 16.28
N ALA A 264 9.34 13.98 15.08
CA ALA A 264 8.77 12.67 14.79
C ALA A 264 9.86 11.73 14.31
N ASP A 265 10.03 10.59 14.99
CA ASP A 265 11.05 9.62 14.63
C ASP A 265 10.76 9.05 13.23
N LEU A 266 11.79 9.02 12.38
CA LEU A 266 11.66 8.62 10.99
C LEU A 266 11.88 7.12 10.86
N VAL A 267 10.90 6.38 10.36
CA VAL A 267 10.95 4.91 10.26
C VAL A 267 10.94 4.51 8.79
N PRO A 268 12.06 3.99 8.26
CA PRO A 268 12.11 3.43 6.92
C PRO A 268 11.29 2.13 6.84
N VAL A 269 10.45 2.01 5.82
CA VAL A 269 9.65 0.81 5.54
C VAL A 269 9.91 0.36 4.11
N PHE A 270 10.42 -0.86 3.95
CA PHE A 270 10.65 -1.46 2.63
C PHE A 270 9.71 -2.64 2.40
N SER A 271 8.93 -2.60 1.33
CA SER A 271 7.93 -3.59 0.94
C SER A 271 8.42 -4.44 -0.23
N PHE A 272 8.77 -5.68 0.07
CA PHE A 272 9.08 -6.66 -0.95
C PHE A 272 7.81 -7.15 -1.64
N GLY A 273 7.85 -7.29 -2.97
CA GLY A 273 6.75 -7.79 -3.79
C GLY A 273 5.73 -6.74 -4.22
N GLU A 274 5.82 -5.50 -3.74
CA GLU A 274 4.90 -4.41 -4.12
C GLU A 274 4.96 -4.08 -5.62
N ASN A 275 6.13 -4.16 -6.26
CA ASN A 275 6.27 -3.94 -7.70
C ASN A 275 5.83 -5.16 -8.54
N ASP A 276 5.62 -6.32 -7.92
CA ASP A 276 5.35 -7.58 -8.63
C ASP A 276 3.84 -7.85 -8.83
N ILE A 277 2.97 -7.04 -8.21
CA ILE A 277 1.52 -7.23 -8.26
C ILE A 277 0.87 -6.66 -9.53
N TYR A 278 1.62 -5.94 -10.37
CA TYR A 278 1.15 -5.45 -11.66
C TYR A 278 2.26 -5.50 -12.69
N GLN A 279 1.91 -5.61 -13.96
CA GLN A 279 2.85 -5.44 -15.06
C GLN A 279 2.52 -4.12 -15.76
N GLN A 280 3.49 -3.22 -15.75
CA GLN A 280 3.36 -1.95 -16.44
C GLN A 280 3.51 -2.17 -17.94
N MET A 281 2.63 -1.56 -18.74
CA MET A 281 2.80 -1.56 -20.19
C MET A 281 4.08 -0.78 -20.54
N PRO A 282 4.82 -1.19 -21.59
CA PRO A 282 6.01 -0.46 -22.03
C PRO A 282 5.69 1.02 -22.22
N ASN A 283 6.36 1.87 -21.44
CA ASN A 283 6.18 3.32 -21.43
C ASN A 283 7.51 4.00 -21.76
N GLU A 284 8.13 3.58 -22.86
CA GLU A 284 9.44 4.08 -23.23
C GLU A 284 9.41 5.58 -23.55
N LYS A 285 10.46 6.29 -23.11
CA LYS A 285 10.66 7.71 -23.41
C LYS A 285 10.67 7.89 -24.93
N GLY A 286 9.73 8.65 -25.45
CA GLY A 286 9.55 8.89 -26.89
C GLY A 286 8.24 8.37 -27.45
N THR A 287 7.49 7.54 -26.71
CA THR A 287 6.14 7.11 -27.12
C THR A 287 5.09 8.20 -26.92
N THR A 288 4.02 8.19 -27.74
CA THR A 288 2.85 9.07 -27.57
C THR A 288 2.15 8.86 -26.23
N VAL A 289 2.14 7.61 -25.74
CA VAL A 289 1.66 7.23 -24.40
C VAL A 289 2.45 7.93 -23.30
N TYR A 290 3.78 7.90 -23.36
CA TYR A 290 4.65 8.59 -22.40
C TYR A 290 4.38 10.10 -22.37
N ALA A 291 4.24 10.72 -23.55
CA ALA A 291 3.95 12.15 -23.67
C ALA A 291 2.58 12.52 -23.07
N LEU A 292 1.55 11.70 -23.32
CA LEU A 292 0.21 11.89 -22.77
C LEU A 292 0.18 11.72 -21.25
N GLN A 293 0.82 10.68 -20.72
CA GLN A 293 0.92 10.46 -19.27
C GLN A 293 1.67 11.59 -18.57
N ARG A 294 2.77 12.08 -19.16
CA ARG A 294 3.52 13.24 -18.65
C ARG A 294 2.68 14.51 -18.64
N LYS A 295 1.92 14.78 -19.71
CA LYS A 295 1.01 15.94 -19.80
C LYS A 295 -0.13 15.83 -18.78
N PHE A 296 -0.69 14.63 -18.61
CA PHE A 296 -1.72 14.38 -17.60
C PHE A 296 -1.17 14.55 -16.19
N GLN A 297 0.03 14.02 -15.91
CA GLN A 297 0.74 14.20 -14.64
C GLN A 297 0.99 15.67 -14.32
N SER A 298 1.45 16.46 -15.30
CA SER A 298 1.73 17.88 -15.07
C SER A 298 0.46 18.69 -14.81
N MET A 299 -0.69 18.28 -15.36
CA MET A 299 -1.97 18.96 -15.14
C MET A 299 -2.64 18.55 -13.83
N PHE A 300 -2.61 17.28 -13.47
CA PHE A 300 -3.43 16.73 -12.38
C PHE A 300 -2.63 16.27 -11.16
N GLY A 301 -1.30 16.25 -11.23
CA GLY A 301 -0.44 15.82 -10.13
C GLY A 301 -0.42 14.30 -9.88
N PHE A 302 -1.17 13.53 -10.67
CA PHE A 302 -1.18 12.08 -10.67
C PHE A 302 -1.17 11.55 -12.11
N THR A 303 -0.62 10.37 -12.32
CA THR A 303 -0.60 9.71 -13.63
C THR A 303 -1.69 8.65 -13.70
N LEU A 304 -2.15 8.34 -14.90
CA LEU A 304 -2.90 7.12 -15.14
C LEU A 304 -1.88 6.08 -15.66
N PRO A 305 -1.26 5.28 -14.78
CA PRO A 305 -0.36 4.24 -15.25
C PRO A 305 -1.18 3.29 -16.13
N LEU A 306 -0.68 3.00 -17.33
CA LEU A 306 -1.22 1.93 -18.16
C LEU A 306 -0.56 0.64 -17.69
N PHE A 307 -1.34 -0.18 -17.00
CA PHE A 307 -0.90 -1.45 -16.45
C PHE A 307 -1.92 -2.53 -16.76
N HIS A 308 -1.44 -3.76 -16.86
CA HIS A 308 -2.29 -4.92 -16.83
C HIS A 308 -1.92 -5.78 -15.62
N GLY A 309 -2.93 -6.43 -15.08
CA GLY A 309 -2.76 -7.58 -14.22
C GLY A 309 -3.57 -8.73 -14.79
N ARG A 310 -4.44 -9.32 -13.99
CA ARG A 310 -5.33 -10.42 -14.36
C ARG A 310 -6.78 -9.97 -14.58
N GLY A 311 -7.58 -10.80 -15.22
CA GLY A 311 -9.03 -10.65 -15.25
C GLY A 311 -9.73 -11.27 -14.04
N LEU A 312 -11.04 -11.02 -13.90
CA LEU A 312 -11.90 -11.73 -12.94
C LEU A 312 -12.02 -13.23 -13.29
N LEU A 313 -12.00 -13.55 -14.59
CA LEU A 313 -12.21 -14.90 -15.14
C LEU A 313 -10.98 -15.47 -15.85
N ASN A 314 -9.90 -14.71 -15.98
CA ASN A 314 -8.67 -15.13 -16.64
C ASN A 314 -7.43 -14.70 -15.83
N TYR A 315 -6.27 -15.28 -16.12
CA TYR A 315 -5.03 -14.98 -15.40
C TYR A 315 -4.17 -13.87 -15.99
N ASN A 316 -4.35 -13.52 -17.27
CA ASN A 316 -3.33 -12.79 -18.03
C ASN A 316 -3.79 -11.43 -18.59
N LEU A 317 -5.08 -11.09 -18.50
CA LEU A 317 -5.64 -9.84 -19.05
C LEU A 317 -6.76 -9.24 -18.18
N GLY A 318 -6.44 -8.12 -17.52
CA GLY A 318 -7.42 -7.28 -16.81
C GLY A 318 -6.78 -6.26 -15.87
N LEU A 319 -7.58 -5.59 -15.04
CA LEU A 319 -7.13 -4.53 -14.12
C LEU A 319 -6.89 -5.04 -12.68
N MET A 320 -7.14 -6.33 -12.42
CA MET A 320 -6.92 -6.92 -11.10
C MET A 320 -5.44 -7.21 -10.90
N PRO A 321 -4.85 -6.95 -9.73
CA PRO A 321 -3.44 -7.23 -9.49
C PRO A 321 -3.15 -8.73 -9.49
N TYR A 322 -1.91 -9.11 -9.79
CA TYR A 322 -1.42 -10.47 -9.61
C TYR A 322 -1.38 -10.85 -8.13
N ARG A 323 -1.57 -12.16 -7.90
CA ARG A 323 -1.56 -12.75 -6.56
C ARG A 323 -0.13 -13.04 -6.11
N ARG A 324 0.64 -11.99 -5.78
CA ARG A 324 2.03 -12.09 -5.31
C ARG A 324 2.14 -11.74 -3.83
N GLN A 325 3.16 -12.30 -3.16
CA GLN A 325 3.41 -12.03 -1.75
C GLN A 325 3.86 -10.59 -1.55
N ILE A 326 3.31 -9.89 -0.56
CA ILE A 326 3.81 -8.59 -0.11
C ILE A 326 4.31 -8.69 1.33
N VAL A 327 5.55 -8.28 1.58
CA VAL A 327 6.15 -8.25 2.92
C VAL A 327 6.76 -6.89 3.19
N ALA A 328 6.13 -6.11 4.07
CA ALA A 328 6.66 -4.83 4.53
C ALA A 328 7.62 -5.04 5.71
N VAL A 329 8.89 -4.69 5.56
CA VAL A 329 9.84 -4.65 6.67
C VAL A 329 9.82 -3.24 7.27
N ILE A 330 9.39 -3.15 8.54
CA ILE A 330 9.40 -1.92 9.32
C ILE A 330 10.75 -1.85 10.03
N GLY A 331 11.60 -0.96 9.53
CA GLY A 331 12.99 -0.82 9.94
C GLY A 331 13.17 -0.16 11.30
N LYS A 332 14.44 0.11 11.61
CA LYS A 332 14.82 0.79 12.86
C LYS A 332 14.51 2.29 12.76
N PRO A 333 13.98 2.92 13.84
CA PRO A 333 13.70 4.34 13.83
C PRO A 333 15.00 5.16 13.82
N ILE A 334 15.02 6.23 13.04
CA ILE A 334 16.03 7.27 13.09
C ILE A 334 15.52 8.31 14.06
N ARG A 335 16.23 8.46 15.18
CA ARG A 335 15.87 9.41 16.24
C ARG A 335 16.00 10.84 15.70
N ILE A 336 14.92 11.60 15.81
CA ILE A 336 14.86 12.98 15.35
C ILE A 336 14.90 13.94 16.53
N GLN A 337 15.77 14.96 16.43
CA GLN A 337 15.71 16.13 17.29
C GLN A 337 14.83 17.18 16.61
N GLN A 338 13.87 17.73 17.35
CA GLN A 338 12.96 18.71 16.79
C GLN A 338 13.70 20.02 16.47
N CYS A 339 13.50 20.53 15.26
CA CYS A 339 14.00 21.83 14.82
C CYS A 339 12.98 22.48 13.88
N ASP A 340 12.49 23.67 14.21
CA ASP A 340 11.46 24.35 13.43
C ASP A 340 11.96 24.76 12.03
N LYS A 341 13.24 25.14 11.93
CA LYS A 341 13.89 25.59 10.71
C LYS A 341 15.19 24.79 10.49
N PRO A 342 15.09 23.50 10.12
CA PRO A 342 16.28 22.67 9.93
C PRO A 342 17.10 23.17 8.75
N SER A 343 18.42 23.12 8.89
CA SER A 343 19.35 23.46 7.80
C SER A 343 19.28 22.40 6.71
N GLN A 344 19.68 22.77 5.50
CA GLN A 344 19.73 21.82 4.39
C GLN A 344 20.71 20.66 4.70
N GLU A 345 21.82 20.94 5.36
CA GLU A 345 22.82 19.96 5.79
C GLU A 345 22.22 18.95 6.79
N GLU A 346 21.42 19.41 7.75
CA GLU A 346 20.76 18.53 8.71
C GLU A 346 19.77 17.59 8.02
N ILE A 347 18.97 18.13 7.09
CA ILE A 347 18.01 17.33 6.31
C ILE A 347 18.74 16.25 5.50
N VAL A 348 19.84 16.60 4.83
CA VAL A 348 20.65 15.65 4.04
C VAL A 348 21.28 14.59 4.94
N ARG A 349 21.85 14.97 6.09
CA ARG A 349 22.40 14.02 7.06
C ARG A 349 21.37 13.00 7.55
N VAL A 350 20.12 13.44 7.78
CA VAL A 350 19.04 12.51 8.17
C VAL A 350 18.62 11.63 6.98
N GLN A 351 18.61 12.18 5.76
CA GLN A 351 18.35 11.41 4.55
C GLN A 351 19.38 10.30 4.32
N GLU A 352 20.66 10.58 4.54
CA GLU A 352 21.73 9.59 4.41
C GLU A 352 21.49 8.40 5.34
N LYS A 353 21.21 8.66 6.63
CA LYS A 353 20.83 7.61 7.61
C LYS A 353 19.57 6.84 7.17
N TYR A 354 18.61 7.53 6.57
CA TYR A 354 17.40 6.93 6.04
C TYR A 354 17.67 5.98 4.87
N ILE A 355 18.52 6.40 3.94
CA ILE A 355 18.94 5.59 2.80
C ILE A 355 19.80 4.39 3.26
N GLU A 356 20.73 4.61 4.20
CA GLU A 356 21.54 3.55 4.78
C GLU A 356 20.69 2.44 5.41
N GLU A 357 19.65 2.82 6.16
CA GLU A 357 18.74 1.86 6.78
C GLU A 357 17.87 1.13 5.74
N LEU A 358 17.40 1.80 4.68
CA LEU A 358 16.73 1.13 3.55
C LEU A 358 17.65 0.12 2.84
N LEU A 359 18.91 0.50 2.59
CA LEU A 359 19.92 -0.39 1.99
C LEU A 359 20.24 -1.56 2.91
N ARG A 360 20.30 -1.35 4.23
CA ARG A 360 20.47 -2.43 5.21
C ARG A 360 19.30 -3.41 5.14
N ILE A 361 18.06 -2.93 5.17
CA ILE A 361 16.86 -3.78 5.04
C ILE A 361 16.92 -4.58 3.75
N TRP A 362 17.21 -3.93 2.62
CA TRP A 362 17.35 -4.60 1.33
C TRP A 362 18.41 -5.71 1.38
N ASN A 363 19.64 -5.39 1.80
CA ASN A 363 20.73 -6.36 1.85
C ASN A 363 20.46 -7.52 2.82
N THR A 364 19.71 -7.26 3.89
CA THR A 364 19.36 -8.29 4.88
C THR A 364 18.35 -9.30 4.32
N TYR A 365 17.36 -8.83 3.54
CA TYR A 365 16.19 -9.65 3.20
C TYR A 365 16.01 -9.95 1.70
N LYS A 366 16.78 -9.33 0.80
CA LYS A 366 16.64 -9.52 -0.67
C LYS A 366 16.72 -10.98 -1.11
N ASP A 367 17.59 -11.78 -0.50
CA ASP A 367 17.74 -13.20 -0.87
C ASP A 367 16.61 -14.08 -0.32
N THR A 368 15.80 -13.56 0.60
CA THR A 368 14.61 -14.23 1.12
C THR A 368 13.37 -13.85 0.34
N PHE A 369 13.13 -12.54 0.15
CA PHE A 369 11.87 -12.03 -0.40
C PHE A 369 11.94 -11.56 -1.86
N ALA A 370 13.13 -11.26 -2.38
CA ALA A 370 13.36 -10.81 -3.76
C ALA A 370 14.26 -11.79 -4.53
N LYS A 371 13.97 -13.09 -4.44
CA LYS A 371 14.75 -14.15 -5.11
C LYS A 371 14.78 -14.03 -6.62
N ALA A 372 13.69 -13.51 -7.19
CA ALA A 372 13.53 -13.34 -8.63
C ALA A 372 13.86 -11.90 -9.09
N ARG A 373 14.62 -11.14 -8.29
CA ARG A 373 15.03 -9.77 -8.67
C ARG A 373 15.85 -9.80 -9.96
N LEU A 374 15.60 -8.81 -10.82
CA LEU A 374 16.33 -8.59 -12.07
C LEU A 374 17.57 -7.72 -11.86
N ARG A 375 17.53 -6.86 -10.84
CA ARG A 375 18.63 -5.97 -10.45
C ARG A 375 18.55 -5.64 -8.96
N GLU A 376 19.65 -5.10 -8.43
CA GLU A 376 19.72 -4.60 -7.06
C GLU A 376 18.91 -3.30 -6.89
N LEU A 377 18.60 -2.98 -5.64
CA LEU A 377 17.95 -1.73 -5.25
C LEU A 377 18.73 -0.53 -5.77
N ASN A 378 18.03 0.37 -6.44
CA ASN A 378 18.60 1.60 -6.97
C ASN A 378 17.87 2.82 -6.40
N ILE A 379 18.62 3.79 -5.89
CA ILE A 379 18.08 5.06 -5.41
C ILE A 379 18.21 6.09 -6.53
N ILE A 380 17.08 6.55 -7.06
CA ILE A 380 16.97 7.50 -8.17
C ILE A 380 16.51 8.89 -7.71
N ASP A 381 16.63 9.84 -8.63
CA ASP A 381 16.36 11.27 -8.44
C ASP A 381 14.92 11.61 -8.10
#